data_AF-U5QA72-F1
#
_entry.id   AF-U5QA72-F1
#
_cell.length_a   1.000
_cell.length_b   1.000
_cell.length_c   1.000
_cell.angle_alpha   90.00
_cell.angle_beta   90.00
_cell.angle_gamma   90.00
#
_symmetry.space_group_name_H-M   'P 1'
#
loop_
_entity.id
_entity.type
_entity.pdbx_description
1 polymer ?
#
loop_
_entity_poly.entity_id
_entity_poly.type
_entity_poly.pdbx_seq_one_letter_code
_entity_poly.pdbx_strand_id
1 'polypeptide(L)'
;MDSFLKNHGYKVAPVTIDNDDYLFALAYKKASDVKDTLLMSRIGSDYIDYMEKKLHYYERQSVALLGRKIPQILLIHASLLNAVYLDSLASMYKRNGYEFADMDTALRDEAYNSKVTSYGKWGISWIDRWAISSGKKGDFFNGDPVAPDYIK
;
A
#
# COMPACT_ATOMS: atom_id res chain seq x y z
N MET A 1 -18.41 4.52 -15.94
CA MET A 1 -16.95 4.72 -15.90
C MET A 1 -16.23 3.43 -16.31
N ASP A 2 -16.43 2.32 -15.60
CA ASP A 2 -15.70 1.07 -15.84
C ASP A 2 -15.88 0.49 -17.26
N SER A 3 -17.12 0.44 -17.77
CA SER A 3 -17.37 0.00 -19.16
C SER A 3 -16.70 0.91 -20.18
N PHE A 4 -16.60 2.22 -19.90
CA PHE A 4 -15.90 3.16 -20.78
C PHE A 4 -14.40 2.87 -20.80
N LEU A 5 -13.77 2.75 -19.63
CA LEU A 5 -12.33 2.44 -19.52
C LEU A 5 -11.99 1.12 -20.22
N LYS A 6 -12.77 0.07 -19.96
CA LYS A 6 -12.58 -1.24 -20.59
C LYS A 6 -12.72 -1.19 -22.11
N ASN A 7 -13.75 -0.50 -22.62
CA ASN A 7 -13.97 -0.36 -24.06
C ASN A 7 -12.86 0.41 -24.77
N HIS A 8 -12.06 1.20 -24.04
CA HIS A 8 -10.90 1.93 -24.55
C HIS A 8 -9.57 1.25 -24.22
N GLY A 9 -9.58 -0.01 -23.75
CA GLY A 9 -8.38 -0.79 -23.49
C GLY A 9 -7.63 -0.41 -22.21
N TYR A 10 -8.20 0.43 -21.35
CA TYR A 10 -7.60 0.78 -20.06
C TYR A 10 -7.85 -0.32 -19.02
N LYS A 11 -6.82 -0.61 -18.23
CA LYS A 11 -6.89 -1.45 -17.04
C LYS A 11 -6.75 -0.57 -15.81
N VAL A 12 -7.65 -0.75 -14.84
CA VAL A 12 -7.52 -0.11 -13.52
C VAL A 12 -6.30 -0.72 -12.83
N ALA A 13 -5.39 0.13 -12.32
CA ALA A 13 -4.21 -0.31 -11.59
C ALA A 13 -4.63 -0.85 -10.20
N PRO A 14 -4.42 -2.14 -9.91
CA PRO A 14 -4.87 -2.76 -8.68
C PRO A 14 -3.82 -2.62 -7.56
N VAL A 15 -3.98 -1.64 -6.68
CA VAL A 15 -3.10 -1.45 -5.51
C VAL A 15 -3.33 -2.55 -4.48
N THR A 16 -2.31 -3.34 -4.14
CA THR A 16 -2.43 -4.43 -3.15
C THR A 16 -1.79 -4.10 -1.80
N ILE A 17 -0.86 -3.14 -1.74
CA ILE A 17 -0.38 -2.55 -0.49
C ILE A 17 -0.90 -1.11 -0.41
N ASP A 18 -1.93 -0.93 0.41
CA ASP A 18 -2.55 0.37 0.68
C ASP A 18 -2.12 0.92 2.05
N ASN A 19 -1.94 2.22 2.16
CA ASN A 19 -1.32 2.82 3.34
C ASN A 19 -1.61 4.32 3.49
N ASP A 20 -1.23 4.85 4.64
CA ASP A 20 -1.48 6.24 5.03
C ASP A 20 -0.25 7.15 4.79
N ASP A 21 0.58 6.92 3.76
CA ASP A 21 1.77 7.74 3.50
C ASP A 21 1.44 9.23 3.36
N TYR A 22 0.22 9.58 2.91
CA TYR A 22 -0.26 10.95 2.82
C TYR A 22 -0.32 11.65 4.19
N LEU A 23 -0.62 10.92 5.28
CA LEU A 23 -0.59 11.48 6.64
C LEU A 23 0.84 11.77 7.08
N PHE A 24 1.76 10.83 6.83
CA PHE A 24 3.19 11.03 7.10
C PHE A 24 3.75 12.19 6.26
N ALA A 25 3.36 12.28 4.98
CA ALA A 25 3.78 13.36 4.10
C ALA A 25 3.31 14.72 4.60
N LEU A 26 2.06 14.82 5.08
CA LEU A 26 1.53 16.05 5.67
C LEU A 26 2.29 16.44 6.94
N ALA A 27 2.51 15.49 7.86
CA ALA A 27 3.25 15.71 9.10
C ALA A 27 4.70 16.14 8.81
N TYR A 28 5.37 15.44 7.89
CA TYR A 28 6.74 15.74 7.47
C TYR A 28 6.85 17.15 6.87
N LYS A 29 5.89 17.53 6.02
CA LYS A 29 5.84 18.87 5.43
C LYS A 29 5.67 19.95 6.50
N LYS A 30 4.77 19.75 7.48
CA LYS A 30 4.59 20.69 8.61
C LYS A 30 5.87 20.86 9.42
N ALA A 31 6.58 19.77 9.73
CA ALA A 31 7.86 19.80 10.43
C ALA A 31 8.94 20.53 9.61
N SER A 32 8.97 20.28 8.29
CA SER A 32 9.88 20.96 7.36
C SER A 32 9.66 22.47 7.30
N ASP A 33 8.41 22.93 7.37
CA ASP A 33 8.07 24.36 7.26
C ASP A 33 8.61 25.17 8.45
N VAL A 34 8.70 24.56 9.63
CA VAL A 34 9.31 25.15 10.83
C VAL A 34 10.77 24.72 11.04
N LYS A 35 11.35 23.98 10.08
CA LYS A 35 12.73 23.47 10.12
C LYS A 35 13.03 22.60 11.36
N ASP A 36 12.03 21.88 11.86
CA ASP A 36 12.21 20.92 12.96
C ASP A 36 12.83 19.62 12.44
N THR A 37 14.15 19.64 12.29
CA THR A 37 14.92 18.52 11.75
C THR A 37 14.84 17.25 12.61
N LEU A 38 14.67 17.39 13.93
CA LEU A 38 14.51 16.26 14.84
C LEU A 38 13.17 15.57 14.60
N LEU A 39 12.09 16.34 14.50
CA LEU A 39 10.77 15.80 14.20
C LEU A 39 10.72 15.20 12.79
N MET A 40 11.33 15.86 11.79
CA MET A 40 11.45 15.30 10.44
C MET A 40 12.14 13.94 10.43
N SER A 41 13.26 13.80 11.15
CA SER A 41 13.98 12.53 11.25
C SER A 41 13.14 11.45 11.93
N ARG A 42 12.41 11.81 12.99
CA ARG A 42 11.52 10.88 13.69
C ARG A 42 10.38 10.40 12.77
N ILE A 43 9.70 11.31 12.09
CA ILE A 43 8.61 10.99 11.15
C ILE A 43 9.10 10.06 10.05
N GLY A 44 10.28 10.34 9.49
CA GLY A 44 10.87 9.50 8.45
C GLY A 44 11.23 8.10 8.92
N SER A 45 11.80 7.94 10.12
CA SER A 45 12.06 6.63 10.72
C SER A 45 10.76 5.86 10.96
N ASP A 46 9.78 6.50 11.61
CA ASP A 46 8.49 5.88 11.93
C ASP A 46 7.70 5.53 10.65
N TYR A 47 7.88 6.30 9.57
CA TYR A 47 7.31 6.01 8.25
C TYR A 47 7.86 4.69 7.71
N ILE A 48 9.17 4.47 7.73
CA ILE A 48 9.77 3.21 7.24
C ILE A 48 9.29 2.02 8.08
N ASP A 49 9.25 2.16 9.40
CA ASP A 49 8.76 1.11 10.30
C ASP A 49 7.27 0.79 10.06
N TYR A 50 6.45 1.81 9.82
CA TYR A 50 5.04 1.66 9.46
C TYR A 50 4.88 0.93 8.12
N MET A 51 5.65 1.31 7.10
CA MET A 51 5.59 0.68 5.77
C MET A 51 6.03 -0.79 5.80
N GLU A 52 7.02 -1.15 6.63
CA GLU A 52 7.42 -2.55 6.82
C GLU A 52 6.32 -3.36 7.51
N LYS A 53 5.62 -2.78 8.49
CA LYS A 53 4.44 -3.43 9.09
C LYS A 53 3.32 -3.63 8.07
N LYS A 54 3.03 -2.62 7.24
CA LYS A 54 2.05 -2.72 6.14
C LYS A 54 2.44 -3.81 5.14
N LEU A 55 3.72 -3.89 4.76
CA LEU A 55 4.24 -4.95 3.91
C LEU A 55 3.95 -6.34 4.49
N HIS A 56 4.32 -6.58 5.75
CA HIS A 56 4.06 -7.85 6.40
C HIS A 56 2.57 -8.16 6.53
N TYR A 57 1.74 -7.15 6.78
CA TYR A 57 0.30 -7.31 6.85
C TYR A 57 -0.27 -7.81 5.51
N TYR A 58 -0.04 -7.09 4.41
CA TYR A 58 -0.61 -7.48 3.12
C TYR A 58 0.00 -8.76 2.55
N GLU A 59 1.25 -9.07 2.86
CA GLU A 59 1.82 -10.37 2.52
C GLU A 59 1.06 -11.51 3.23
N ARG A 60 0.79 -11.37 4.54
CA ARG A 60 -0.05 -12.34 5.27
C ARG A 60 -1.46 -12.43 4.70
N GLN A 61 -2.07 -11.30 4.34
CA GLN A 61 -3.40 -11.27 3.73
C GLN A 61 -3.42 -11.98 2.38
N SER A 62 -2.37 -11.82 1.56
CA SER A 62 -2.26 -12.53 0.28
C SER A 62 -2.21 -14.05 0.49
N VAL A 63 -1.40 -14.53 1.43
CA VAL A 63 -1.32 -15.95 1.78
C VAL A 63 -2.63 -16.46 2.36
N ALA A 64 -3.26 -15.71 3.27
CA ALA A 64 -4.52 -16.11 3.89
C ALA A 64 -5.69 -16.18 2.90
N LEU A 65 -5.68 -15.34 1.86
CA LEU A 65 -6.73 -15.28 0.85
C LEU A 65 -6.49 -16.24 -0.32
N LEU A 66 -5.25 -16.31 -0.81
CA LEU A 66 -4.89 -16.96 -2.07
C LEU A 66 -4.03 -18.22 -1.87
N GLY A 67 -3.62 -18.53 -0.63
CA GLY A 67 -2.77 -19.68 -0.32
C GLY A 67 -1.30 -19.51 -0.70
N ARG A 68 -0.91 -18.35 -1.25
CA ARG A 68 0.46 -18.04 -1.67
C ARG A 68 0.74 -16.55 -1.67
N LYS A 69 2.02 -16.19 -1.69
CA LYS A 69 2.49 -14.83 -1.96
C LYS A 69 2.26 -14.47 -3.42
N ILE A 70 2.06 -13.18 -3.69
CA ILE A 70 1.89 -12.61 -5.04
C ILE A 70 2.82 -11.41 -5.22
N PRO A 71 3.17 -11.01 -6.46
CA PRO A 71 3.75 -9.69 -6.70
C PRO A 71 2.80 -8.61 -6.15
N GLN A 72 3.33 -7.74 -5.28
CA GLN A 72 2.54 -6.68 -4.65
C GLN A 72 2.67 -5.36 -5.43
N ILE A 73 1.58 -4.62 -5.57
CA ILE A 73 1.54 -3.26 -6.13
C ILE A 73 1.38 -2.27 -4.98
N LEU A 74 2.43 -1.51 -4.74
CA LEU A 74 2.49 -0.49 -3.69
C LEU A 74 1.93 0.85 -4.17
N LEU A 75 1.04 1.45 -3.38
CA LEU A 75 0.65 2.85 -3.52
C LEU A 75 1.56 3.74 -2.67
N ILE A 76 2.13 4.77 -3.29
CA ILE A 76 2.77 5.91 -2.61
C ILE A 76 2.53 7.18 -3.42
N HIS A 77 2.56 8.33 -2.76
CA HIS A 77 2.38 9.64 -3.36
C HIS A 77 3.71 10.36 -3.57
N ALA A 78 3.85 11.08 -4.68
CA ALA A 78 4.95 12.02 -4.85
C ALA A 78 4.84 13.12 -3.79
N SER A 79 5.76 13.11 -2.82
CA SER A 79 5.75 13.99 -1.66
C SER A 79 7.17 14.36 -1.24
N LEU A 80 7.34 15.40 -0.43
CA LEU A 80 8.66 15.77 0.12
C LEU A 80 9.24 14.63 0.97
N LEU A 81 8.40 13.95 1.75
CA LEU A 81 8.79 12.77 2.53
C LEU A 81 9.38 11.69 1.62
N ASN A 82 8.63 11.29 0.59
CA ASN A 82 9.08 10.23 -0.32
C ASN A 82 10.29 10.67 -1.16
N ALA A 83 10.40 11.94 -1.52
CA ALA A 83 11.60 12.46 -2.19
C ALA A 83 12.88 12.26 -1.35
N VAL A 84 12.77 12.29 -0.01
CA VAL A 84 13.91 12.11 0.91
C VAL A 84 14.09 10.63 1.29
N TYR A 85 13.01 9.88 1.49
CA TYR A 85 13.06 8.52 2.07
C TYR A 85 12.86 7.39 1.07
N LEU A 86 12.74 7.66 -0.24
CA LEU A 86 12.52 6.62 -1.25
C LEU A 86 13.60 5.53 -1.23
N ASP A 87 14.87 5.89 -1.06
CA ASP A 87 15.97 4.92 -1.01
C ASP A 87 15.88 4.02 0.23
N SER A 88 15.53 4.58 1.39
CA SER A 88 15.30 3.83 2.63
C SER A 88 14.10 2.90 2.50
N LEU A 89 13.02 3.36 1.85
CA LEU A 89 11.83 2.56 1.57
C LEU A 89 12.17 1.42 0.61
N ALA A 90 12.90 1.69 -0.47
CA ALA A 90 13.34 0.68 -1.42
C ALA A 90 14.27 -0.37 -0.77
N SER A 91 15.17 0.09 0.10
CA SER A 91 16.05 -0.78 0.88
C SER A 91 15.25 -1.66 1.86
N MET A 92 14.15 -1.14 2.42
CA MET A 92 13.22 -1.91 3.26
C MET A 92 12.56 -3.06 2.51
N TYR A 93 12.05 -2.83 1.31
CA TYR A 93 11.49 -3.91 0.50
C TYR A 93 12.55 -4.96 0.14
N LYS A 94 13.75 -4.52 -0.28
CA LYS A 94 14.85 -5.42 -0.64
C LYS A 94 15.31 -6.31 0.52
N ARG A 95 15.48 -5.76 1.74
CA ARG A 95 15.85 -6.57 2.93
C ARG A 95 14.78 -7.58 3.31
N ASN A 96 13.52 -7.34 2.93
CA ASN A 96 12.41 -8.28 3.11
C ASN A 96 12.28 -9.29 1.96
N GLY A 97 13.26 -9.35 1.05
CA GLY A 97 13.32 -10.32 -0.03
C GLY A 97 12.52 -9.94 -1.28
N TYR A 98 12.11 -8.67 -1.42
CA TYR A 98 11.43 -8.19 -2.62
C TYR A 98 12.41 -7.66 -3.67
N GLU A 99 12.00 -7.80 -4.93
CA GLU A 99 12.58 -7.12 -6.07
C GLU A 99 11.53 -6.16 -6.66
N PHE A 100 11.99 -5.12 -7.36
CA PHE A 100 11.12 -4.18 -8.04
C PHE A 100 10.91 -4.61 -9.48
N ALA A 101 9.63 -4.69 -9.89
CA ALA A 101 9.22 -5.00 -11.24
C ALA A 101 8.28 -3.91 -11.78
N ASP A 102 8.14 -3.84 -13.09
CA ASP A 102 7.13 -3.00 -13.71
C ASP A 102 5.71 -3.56 -13.50
N MET A 103 4.72 -2.69 -13.75
CA MET A 103 3.31 -3.02 -13.60
C MET A 103 2.89 -4.20 -14.49
N ASP A 104 3.38 -4.25 -15.73
CA ASP A 104 3.02 -5.31 -16.68
C ASP A 104 3.50 -6.69 -16.20
N THR A 105 4.68 -6.76 -15.59
CA THR A 105 5.21 -7.97 -14.98
C THR A 105 4.37 -8.40 -13.78
N ALA A 106 4.05 -7.48 -12.86
CA ALA A 106 3.23 -7.79 -11.69
C ALA A 106 1.83 -8.30 -12.10
N LEU A 107 1.22 -7.67 -13.11
CA LEU A 107 -0.12 -7.98 -13.60
C LEU A 107 -0.23 -9.31 -14.38
N ARG A 108 0.88 -10.01 -14.64
CA ARG A 108 0.86 -11.37 -15.20
C ARG A 108 0.45 -12.43 -14.18
N ASP A 109 0.54 -12.14 -12.89
CA ASP A 109 0.07 -13.06 -11.86
C ASP A 109 -1.46 -13.25 -11.97
N GLU A 110 -1.92 -14.50 -11.96
CA GLU A 110 -3.33 -14.89 -12.11
C GLU A 110 -4.25 -14.26 -11.05
N ALA A 111 -3.74 -13.90 -9.87
CA ALA A 111 -4.51 -13.24 -8.83
C ALA A 111 -5.14 -11.94 -9.35
N TYR A 112 -4.45 -11.23 -10.24
CA TYR A 112 -4.93 -9.98 -10.85
C TYR A 112 -6.05 -10.15 -11.88
N ASN A 113 -6.44 -11.39 -12.19
CA ASN A 113 -7.65 -11.69 -12.98
C ASN A 113 -8.88 -11.97 -12.11
N SER A 114 -8.72 -11.97 -10.78
CA SER A 114 -9.81 -12.20 -9.83
C SER A 114 -10.85 -11.09 -9.90
N LYS A 115 -12.12 -11.48 -10.01
CA LYS A 115 -13.24 -10.54 -10.12
C LYS A 115 -13.50 -9.86 -8.78
N VAL A 116 -13.66 -8.54 -8.81
CA VAL A 116 -14.22 -7.77 -7.70
C VAL A 116 -15.73 -7.68 -7.91
N THR A 117 -16.50 -8.21 -6.97
CA THR A 117 -17.97 -8.26 -7.03
C THR A 117 -18.64 -7.39 -5.97
N SER A 118 -17.87 -6.91 -4.98
CA SER A 118 -18.34 -6.02 -3.93
C SER A 118 -17.68 -4.65 -4.04
N TYR A 119 -18.50 -3.59 -4.03
CA TYR A 119 -18.07 -2.20 -4.16
C TYR A 119 -18.53 -1.41 -2.94
N GLY A 120 -17.61 -0.69 -2.32
CA GLY A 120 -17.88 0.21 -1.19
C GLY A 120 -17.54 1.66 -1.54
N LYS A 121 -17.95 2.59 -0.66
CA LYS A 121 -17.60 4.03 -0.77
C LYS A 121 -16.17 4.35 -0.35
N TRP A 122 -15.41 3.35 0.10
CA TRP A 122 -14.09 3.51 0.68
C TRP A 122 -12.99 3.13 -0.32
N GLY A 123 -11.90 3.89 -0.31
CA GLY A 123 -10.63 3.49 -0.92
C GLY A 123 -10.00 2.43 -0.03
N ILE A 124 -10.01 1.18 -0.48
CA ILE A 124 -9.36 0.04 0.18
C ILE A 124 -8.50 -0.69 -0.84
N SER A 125 -7.52 -1.44 -0.33
CA SER A 125 -6.64 -2.28 -1.13
C SER A 125 -7.42 -3.28 -1.99
N TRP A 126 -6.78 -3.73 -3.07
CA TRP A 126 -7.32 -4.74 -3.97
C TRP A 126 -7.40 -6.11 -3.30
N ILE A 127 -6.48 -6.42 -2.37
CA ILE A 127 -6.56 -7.63 -1.55
C ILE A 127 -7.83 -7.60 -0.69
N ASP A 128 -8.17 -6.45 -0.09
CA ASP A 128 -9.39 -6.33 0.70
C ASP A 128 -10.65 -6.45 -0.18
N ARG A 129 -10.62 -5.87 -1.39
CA ARG A 129 -11.71 -6.03 -2.37
C ARG A 129 -11.92 -7.50 -2.75
N TRP A 130 -10.84 -8.25 -2.99
CA TRP A 130 -10.93 -9.68 -3.27
C TRP A 130 -11.44 -10.47 -2.06
N ALA A 131 -10.98 -10.14 -0.86
CA ALA A 131 -11.43 -10.78 0.37
C ALA A 131 -12.93 -10.60 0.58
N ILE A 132 -13.44 -9.37 0.47
CA ILE A 132 -14.88 -9.07 0.60
C ILE A 132 -15.67 -9.78 -0.51
N SER A 133 -15.17 -9.75 -1.75
CA SER A 133 -15.81 -10.45 -2.88
C SER A 133 -15.86 -11.97 -2.69
N SER A 134 -14.93 -12.52 -1.93
CA SER A 134 -14.87 -13.93 -1.52
C SER A 134 -15.62 -14.23 -0.21
N GLY A 135 -16.40 -13.26 0.29
CA GLY A 135 -17.23 -13.42 1.49
C GLY A 135 -16.51 -13.27 2.83
N LYS A 136 -15.24 -12.84 2.85
CA LYS A 136 -14.50 -12.54 4.09
C LYS A 136 -15.08 -11.30 4.78
N LYS A 137 -15.11 -11.34 6.12
CA LYS A 137 -15.67 -10.30 7.00
C LYS A 137 -14.91 -10.26 8.33
N GLY A 138 -15.11 -9.19 9.09
CA GLY A 138 -14.67 -9.09 10.49
C GLY A 138 -13.19 -9.39 10.66
N ASP A 139 -12.89 -10.47 11.38
CA ASP A 139 -11.55 -10.82 11.84
C ASP A 139 -10.50 -10.99 10.73
N PHE A 140 -10.93 -11.25 9.50
CA PHE A 140 -10.02 -11.32 8.36
C PHE A 140 -9.21 -10.02 8.18
N PHE A 141 -9.78 -8.87 8.54
CA PHE A 141 -9.13 -7.57 8.35
C PHE A 141 -8.37 -7.09 9.60
N ASN A 142 -8.39 -7.86 10.69
CA ASN A 142 -7.77 -7.45 11.96
C ASN A 142 -6.25 -7.30 11.82
N GLY A 143 -5.71 -6.34 12.58
CA GLY A 143 -4.27 -6.13 12.67
C GLY A 143 -3.67 -5.37 11.50
N ASP A 144 -4.48 -4.65 10.71
CA ASP A 144 -3.98 -3.64 9.77
C ASP A 144 -3.25 -2.53 10.55
N PRO A 145 -1.94 -2.32 10.31
CA PRO A 145 -1.18 -1.28 10.99
C PRO A 145 -1.77 0.12 10.74
N VAL A 146 -1.96 0.88 11.82
CA VAL A 146 -2.37 2.28 11.77
C VAL A 146 -1.18 3.21 11.94
N ALA A 147 -1.26 4.40 11.33
CA ALA A 147 -0.29 5.45 11.60
C ALA A 147 -0.27 5.81 13.10
N PRO A 148 0.91 6.16 13.67
CA PRO A 148 1.00 6.66 15.04
C PRO A 148 0.10 7.88 15.27
N ASP A 149 -0.43 8.06 16.48
CA ASP A 149 -1.41 9.14 16.73
C ASP A 149 -0.85 10.55 16.54
N TYR A 150 0.45 10.75 16.75
CA TYR A 150 1.10 12.05 16.52
C TYR A 150 1.26 12.42 15.03
N ILE A 151 1.03 11.46 14.12
CA ILE A 151 1.04 11.66 12.67
C ILE A 151 -0.33 12.14 12.17
N LYS A 152 -1.40 11.84 12.91
CA LYS A 152 -2.80 12.12 12.54
C LYS A 152 -3.20 13.58 12.80
#